data_AF-A0A2V7JRU1-F1
#
_entry.id   AF-A0A2V7JRU1-F1
#
_cell.length_a   1.000
_cell.length_b   1.000
_cell.length_c   1.000
_cell.angle_alpha   90.00
_cell.angle_beta   90.00
_cell.angle_gamma   90.00
#
_symmetry.space_group_name_H-M   'P 1'
#
loop_
_entity.id
_entity.type
_entity.pdbx_description
1 polymer ?
#
loop_
_entity_poly.entity_id
_entity_poly.type
_entity_poly.pdbx_seq_one_letter_code
_entity_poly.pdbx_strand_id
1 'polypeptide(L)'
;SLEARVPLLDHHVVDYGLSLPDDLKIRNGWSKFAVRRAMQGIVPDVVRMRKTKLGFAVPGQRWLATDLRPQITALVEDTLRCQKYVDPKVLRRWYGAPQAAAASTESYLGLFRVLSLEMWMRAFRIS
;
A
#
# COMPACT_ATOMS: atom_id res chain seq x y z
N SER A 1 22.94 4.56 -11.06
CA SER A 1 22.38 4.17 -9.74
C SER A 1 21.92 5.43 -9.04
N LEU A 2 20.78 5.41 -8.35
CA LEU A 2 20.28 6.54 -7.56
C LEU A 2 20.37 6.16 -6.07
N GLU A 3 21.07 6.96 -5.28
CA GLU A 3 21.15 6.76 -3.83
C GLU A 3 19.90 7.33 -3.15
N ALA A 4 19.15 6.48 -2.44
CA ALA A 4 18.01 6.91 -1.65
C ALA A 4 18.46 7.18 -0.20
N ARG A 5 18.21 8.41 0.30
CA ARG A 5 18.44 8.77 1.69
C ARG A 5 17.12 8.86 2.46
N VAL A 6 17.15 8.41 3.71
CA VAL A 6 15.99 8.33 4.62
C VAL A 6 16.27 9.10 5.92
N PRO A 7 16.28 10.44 5.91
CA PRO A 7 16.82 11.25 7.02
C PRO A 7 16.17 11.01 8.38
N LEU A 8 14.90 10.62 8.43
CA LEU A 8 14.21 10.30 9.69
C LEU A 8 14.68 8.99 10.33
N LEU A 9 15.46 8.18 9.62
CA LEU A 9 16.09 6.95 10.12
C LEU A 9 17.58 7.15 10.47
N ASP A 10 18.06 8.39 10.46
CA ASP A 10 19.37 8.68 11.05
C ASP A 10 19.36 8.31 12.54
N HIS A 11 20.42 7.66 13.00
CA HIS A 11 20.52 7.15 14.37
C HIS A 11 20.35 8.23 15.44
N HIS A 12 20.89 9.44 15.24
CA HIS A 12 20.70 10.53 16.20
C HIS A 12 19.23 10.99 16.28
N VAL A 13 18.55 11.02 15.13
CA VAL A 13 17.13 11.37 15.06
C VAL A 13 16.27 10.31 15.74
N VAL A 14 16.58 9.04 15.51
CA VAL A 14 15.89 7.90 16.13
C VAL A 14 16.10 7.90 17.64
N ASP A 15 17.34 8.00 18.11
CA ASP A 15 17.68 8.00 19.54
C ASP A 15 16.98 9.15 20.28
N TYR A 16 17.02 10.36 19.70
CA TYR A 16 16.30 11.49 20.24
C TYR A 16 14.78 11.22 20.26
N GLY A 17 14.21 10.76 19.14
CA GLY A 17 12.79 10.44 19.06
C GLY A 17 12.31 9.37 20.05
N LEU A 18 13.16 8.39 20.36
CA LEU A 18 12.89 7.35 21.35
C LEU A 18 12.95 7.87 22.79
N SER A 19 13.87 8.80 23.07
CA SER A 19 14.00 9.46 24.38
C SER A 19 12.87 10.43 24.73
N LEU A 20 12.06 10.84 23.74
CA LEU A 20 10.95 11.77 23.97
C LEU A 20 9.85 11.13 24.84
N PRO A 21 9.26 11.91 25.78
CA PRO A 21 8.02 11.54 26.46
C PRO A 21 6.94 11.11 25.47
N ASP A 22 6.14 10.11 25.83
CA ASP A 22 5.10 9.55 24.94
C ASP A 22 4.04 10.59 24.53
N ASP A 23 3.77 11.52 25.43
CA ASP A 23 2.95 12.70 25.23
C ASP A 23 3.45 13.59 24.05
N LEU A 24 4.75 13.57 23.72
CA LEU A 24 5.26 14.26 22.52
C LEU A 24 5.14 13.43 21.24
N LYS A 25 4.87 12.13 21.35
CA LYS A 25 4.59 11.25 20.20
C LYS A 25 3.12 11.35 19.82
N ILE A 26 2.22 11.34 20.81
CA ILE A 26 0.77 11.46 20.65
C ILE A 26 0.20 12.39 21.73
N ARG A 27 -0.47 13.48 21.31
CA ARG A 27 -1.10 14.46 22.22
C ARG A 27 -2.44 14.91 21.68
N ASN A 28 -3.49 14.94 22.51
CA ASN A 28 -4.80 15.51 22.16
C ASN A 28 -5.36 14.97 20.81
N GLY A 29 -5.21 13.66 20.56
CA GLY A 29 -5.64 13.00 19.32
C GLY A 29 -4.73 13.22 18.10
N TRP A 30 -3.59 13.91 18.26
CA TRP A 30 -2.61 14.15 17.20
C TRP A 30 -1.41 13.22 17.31
N SER A 31 -1.18 12.42 16.28
CA SER A 31 0.07 11.66 16.12
C SER A 31 1.20 12.54 15.59
N LYS A 32 2.45 12.13 15.86
CA LYS A 32 3.67 12.84 15.43
C LYS A 32 3.71 14.27 15.96
N PHE A 33 3.24 14.49 17.19
CA PHE A 33 3.02 15.83 17.75
C PHE A 33 4.31 16.67 17.77
N ALA A 34 5.43 16.11 18.24
CA ALA A 34 6.74 16.76 18.22
C ALA A 34 7.15 17.24 16.82
N VAL A 35 7.03 16.36 15.81
CA VAL A 35 7.37 16.69 14.41
C VAL A 35 6.45 17.79 13.87
N ARG A 36 5.14 17.73 14.16
CA ARG A 36 4.18 18.76 13.73
C ARG A 36 4.46 20.11 14.38
N ARG A 37 4.96 20.14 15.61
CA ARG A 37 5.34 21.38 16.30
C ARG A 37 6.66 21.92 15.75
N ALA A 38 7.66 21.06 15.55
CA ALA A 38 8.96 21.44 14.98
C ALA A 38 8.86 22.05 13.57
N MET A 39 7.85 21.65 12.79
CA MET A 39 7.64 22.16 11.42
C MET A 39 6.77 23.43 11.34
N GLN A 40 6.39 24.02 12.48
CA GLN A 40 5.63 25.27 12.49
C GLN A 40 6.45 26.40 11.84
N GLY A 41 5.86 27.11 10.87
CA GLY A 41 6.55 28.15 10.09
C GLY A 41 7.51 27.62 9.01
N ILE A 42 7.78 26.31 8.97
CA ILE A 42 8.62 25.67 7.93
C ILE A 42 7.75 25.13 6.79
N VAL A 43 6.62 24.48 7.13
CA VAL A 43 5.67 23.95 6.13
C VAL A 43 4.29 24.58 6.33
N PRO A 44 3.48 24.72 5.27
CA PRO A 44 2.13 25.29 5.38
C PRO A 44 1.26 24.53 6.39
N ASP A 45 0.47 25.26 7.16
CA ASP A 45 -0.37 24.66 8.21
C ASP A 45 -1.37 23.64 7.67
N VAL A 46 -1.87 23.82 6.45
CA VAL A 46 -2.73 22.83 5.78
C VAL A 46 -2.04 21.48 5.59
N VAL A 47 -0.72 21.46 5.40
CA VAL A 47 0.09 20.23 5.30
C VAL A 47 0.46 19.74 6.70
N ARG A 48 0.96 20.64 7.56
CA ARG A 48 1.43 20.36 8.92
C ARG A 48 0.35 19.75 9.81
N MET A 49 -0.88 20.24 9.67
CA MET A 49 -2.05 19.86 10.47
C MET A 49 -2.97 18.88 9.73
N ARG A 50 -2.52 18.31 8.61
CA ARG A 50 -3.28 17.28 7.91
C ARG A 50 -3.45 16.05 8.81
N LYS A 51 -4.70 15.66 9.05
CA LYS A 51 -5.07 14.46 9.83
C LYS A 51 -4.93 13.18 9.02
N THR A 52 -5.19 13.24 7.72
CA THR A 52 -5.14 12.09 6.83
C THR A 52 -3.71 11.55 6.72
N LYS A 53 -3.50 10.32 7.22
CA LYS A 53 -2.28 9.55 6.98
C LYS A 53 -2.48 8.75 5.70
N LEU A 54 -1.89 9.23 4.61
CA LEU A 54 -1.73 8.44 3.41
C LEU A 54 -0.40 7.69 3.54
N GLY A 55 -0.41 6.38 3.28
CA GLY A 55 0.83 5.66 2.99
C GLY A 55 1.40 6.12 1.64
N PHE A 56 2.36 5.37 1.12
CA PHE A 56 2.67 5.43 -0.31
C PHE A 56 1.49 4.84 -1.09
N ALA A 57 0.44 5.64 -1.24
CA ALA A 57 -0.75 5.26 -1.98
C ALA A 57 -0.39 5.24 -3.47
N VAL A 58 0.11 4.09 -3.93
CA VAL A 58 0.18 3.80 -5.35
C VAL A 58 -1.25 3.77 -5.89
N PRO A 59 -1.49 4.21 -7.14
CA PRO A 59 -2.81 4.15 -7.76
C PRO A 59 -3.15 2.70 -8.18
N GLY A 60 -3.01 1.75 -7.24
CA GLY A 60 -3.12 0.31 -7.49
C GLY A 60 -4.49 -0.08 -8.02
N GLN A 61 -5.56 0.57 -7.56
CA GLN A 61 -6.89 0.37 -8.14
C GLN A 61 -6.90 0.71 -9.62
N ARG A 62 -6.41 1.89 -10.02
CA ARG A 62 -6.35 2.29 -11.44
C ARG A 62 -5.48 1.34 -12.24
N TRP A 63 -4.32 0.94 -11.70
CA TRP A 63 -3.44 -0.02 -12.38
C TRP A 63 -4.15 -1.35 -12.62
N LEU A 64 -4.75 -1.94 -11.61
CA LEU A 64 -5.38 -3.26 -11.73
C LEU A 64 -6.71 -3.22 -12.52
N ALA A 65 -7.43 -2.10 -12.48
CA ALA A 65 -8.70 -1.90 -13.17
C ALA A 65 -8.53 -1.54 -14.64
N THR A 66 -7.49 -0.78 -14.98
CA THR A 66 -7.34 -0.12 -16.28
C THR A 66 -5.98 -0.41 -16.88
N ASP A 67 -4.90 0.15 -16.28
CA ASP A 67 -3.61 0.25 -16.96
C ASP A 67 -2.95 -1.13 -17.19
N LEU A 68 -3.25 -2.12 -16.34
CA LEU A 68 -2.75 -3.49 -16.38
C LEU A 68 -3.85 -4.53 -16.66
N ARG A 69 -5.06 -4.10 -17.06
CA ARG A 69 -6.18 -5.01 -17.28
C ARG A 69 -5.84 -6.13 -18.27
N PRO A 70 -5.21 -5.88 -19.44
CA PRO A 70 -4.87 -6.96 -20.38
C PRO A 70 -3.96 -8.02 -19.77
N GLN A 71 -2.93 -7.62 -19.01
CA GLN A 71 -1.97 -8.52 -18.39
C GLN A 71 -2.62 -9.37 -17.30
N ILE A 72 -3.51 -8.76 -16.50
CA ILE A 72 -4.24 -9.47 -15.44
C ILE A 72 -5.24 -10.44 -16.04
N THR A 73 -5.98 -10.06 -17.09
CA THR A 73 -6.87 -10.96 -17.80
C THR A 73 -6.11 -12.20 -18.29
N ALA A 74 -4.99 -12.01 -18.99
CA ALA A 74 -4.18 -13.11 -19.49
C ALA A 74 -3.69 -14.04 -18.37
N LEU A 75 -3.27 -13.47 -17.22
CA LEU A 75 -2.84 -14.26 -16.07
C LEU A 75 -3.97 -15.05 -15.41
N VAL A 76 -5.15 -14.43 -15.26
CA VAL A 76 -6.32 -15.04 -14.62
C VAL A 76 -6.95 -16.13 -15.50
N GLU A 77 -6.85 -16.00 -16.82
CA GLU A 77 -7.31 -17.01 -17.79
C GLU A 77 -6.37 -18.22 -17.89
N ASP A 78 -5.07 -18.04 -17.59
CA ASP A 78 -4.09 -19.12 -17.51
C ASP A 78 -4.34 -20.07 -16.32
N THR A 79 -3.61 -21.19 -16.29
CA THR A 79 -3.58 -22.11 -15.16
C THR A 79 -2.85 -21.45 -13.98
N LEU A 80 -3.59 -21.17 -12.92
CA LEU A 80 -3.05 -20.56 -11.71
C LEU A 80 -2.34 -21.61 -10.88
N ARG A 81 -1.08 -21.35 -10.51
CA ARG A 81 -0.35 -22.18 -9.54
C ARG A 81 -0.99 -22.08 -8.16
N CYS A 82 -1.53 -20.91 -7.82
CA CYS A 82 -2.19 -20.70 -6.53
C CYS A 82 -3.59 -21.34 -6.41
N GLN A 83 -4.04 -22.15 -7.38
CA GLN A 83 -5.38 -22.74 -7.40
C GLN A 83 -5.71 -23.63 -6.19
N LYS A 84 -4.70 -24.12 -5.45
CA LYS A 84 -4.88 -24.82 -4.17
C LYS A 84 -5.40 -23.91 -3.06
N TYR A 85 -5.14 -22.61 -3.14
CA TYR A 85 -5.47 -21.61 -2.13
C TYR A 85 -6.56 -20.64 -2.59
N VAL A 86 -6.76 -20.52 -3.90
CA VAL A 86 -7.70 -19.57 -4.52
C VAL A 86 -8.56 -20.31 -5.53
N ASP A 87 -9.88 -20.22 -5.41
CA ASP A 87 -10.80 -20.79 -6.40
C ASP A 87 -10.75 -19.97 -7.72
N PRO A 88 -10.23 -20.54 -8.83
CA PRO A 88 -10.11 -19.82 -10.09
C PRO A 88 -11.47 -19.44 -10.69
N LYS A 89 -12.53 -20.21 -10.43
CA LYS A 89 -13.88 -19.91 -10.94
C LYS A 89 -14.45 -18.68 -10.27
N VAL A 90 -14.28 -18.57 -8.95
CA VAL A 90 -14.72 -17.39 -8.18
C VAL A 90 -13.93 -16.16 -8.60
N LEU A 91 -12.61 -16.28 -8.74
CA LEU A 91 -11.75 -15.18 -9.20
C LEU A 91 -12.16 -14.68 -10.59
N ARG A 92 -12.30 -15.58 -11.57
CA ARG A 92 -12.70 -15.24 -12.94
C ARG A 92 -14.07 -14.60 -13.00
N ARG A 93 -15.04 -15.17 -12.27
CA ARG A 93 -16.41 -14.61 -12.18
C ARG A 93 -16.39 -13.20 -11.60
N TRP A 94 -15.67 -12.98 -10.51
CA TRP A 94 -15.58 -11.67 -9.90
C TRP A 94 -14.88 -10.67 -10.81
N TYR A 95 -13.73 -11.04 -11.39
CA TYR A 95 -12.92 -10.15 -12.24
C TYR A 95 -13.61 -9.75 -13.54
N GLY A 96 -14.37 -10.67 -14.15
CA GLY A 96 -15.14 -10.44 -15.38
C GLY A 96 -16.44 -9.67 -15.17
N ALA A 97 -16.91 -9.50 -13.93
CA ALA A 97 -18.15 -8.78 -13.66
C ALA A 97 -17.99 -7.26 -13.91
N PRO A 98 -19.00 -6.57 -14.48
CA PRO A 98 -18.96 -5.11 -14.68
C PRO A 98 -18.67 -4.33 -13.39
N GLN A 99 -19.16 -4.85 -12.25
CA GLN A 99 -18.91 -4.26 -10.93
C GLN A 99 -17.45 -4.32 -10.47
N ALA A 100 -16.60 -5.16 -11.10
CA ALA A 100 -15.18 -5.21 -10.77
C ALA A 100 -14.51 -3.85 -11.04
N ALA A 101 -14.87 -3.18 -12.14
CA ALA A 101 -14.34 -1.86 -12.48
C ALA A 101 -14.69 -0.78 -11.44
N ALA A 102 -15.83 -0.93 -10.75
CA ALA A 102 -16.30 -0.03 -9.69
C ALA A 102 -16.07 -0.58 -8.27
N ALA A 103 -15.25 -1.63 -8.11
CA ALA A 103 -15.08 -2.29 -6.82
C ALA A 103 -14.38 -1.38 -5.79
N SER A 104 -14.66 -1.65 -4.50
CA SER A 104 -14.03 -0.95 -3.39
C SER A 104 -12.52 -1.18 -3.34
N THR A 105 -11.79 -0.28 -2.66
CA THR A 105 -10.35 -0.41 -2.41
C THR A 105 -9.98 -1.77 -1.82
N GLU A 106 -10.79 -2.30 -0.90
CA GLU A 106 -10.51 -3.60 -0.26
C GLU A 106 -10.56 -4.77 -1.25
N SER A 107 -11.52 -4.76 -2.17
CA SER A 107 -11.61 -5.79 -3.21
C SER A 107 -10.40 -5.79 -4.14
N TYR A 108 -9.87 -4.60 -4.48
CA TYR A 108 -8.63 -4.48 -5.24
C TYR A 108 -7.39 -4.94 -4.46
N LEU A 109 -7.34 -4.69 -3.14
CA LEU A 109 -6.30 -5.25 -2.29
C LEU A 109 -6.37 -6.79 -2.25
N GLY A 110 -7.57 -7.36 -2.26
CA GLY A 110 -7.79 -8.80 -2.41
C GLY A 110 -7.20 -9.34 -3.71
N LEU A 111 -7.53 -8.72 -4.85
CA LEU A 111 -6.96 -9.07 -6.15
C LEU A 111 -5.44 -8.96 -6.14
N PHE A 112 -4.88 -7.87 -5.61
CA PHE A 112 -3.44 -7.68 -5.50
C PHE A 112 -2.75 -8.79 -4.71
N ARG A 113 -3.35 -9.27 -3.61
CA ARG A 113 -2.82 -10.39 -2.81
C ARG A 113 -2.77 -11.69 -3.62
N VAL A 114 -3.83 -11.99 -4.37
CA VAL A 114 -3.89 -13.18 -5.25
C VAL A 114 -2.82 -13.11 -6.35
N LEU A 115 -2.70 -11.97 -7.02
CA LEU A 115 -1.70 -11.76 -8.07
C LEU A 115 -0.27 -11.86 -7.50
N SER A 116 -0.03 -11.30 -6.32
CA SER A 116 1.27 -11.38 -5.64
C SER A 116 1.64 -12.83 -5.32
N LEU A 117 0.68 -13.61 -4.81
CA LEU A 117 0.87 -15.04 -4.54
C LEU A 117 1.18 -15.81 -5.83
N GLU A 118 0.40 -15.60 -6.89
CA GLU A 118 0.61 -16.27 -8.18
C GLU A 118 1.98 -15.93 -8.78
N MET A 119 2.35 -14.65 -8.80
CA MET A 119 3.65 -14.21 -9.30
C MET A 119 4.80 -14.79 -8.47
N TRP A 120 4.66 -14.83 -7.14
CA TRP A 120 5.65 -15.44 -6.25
C TRP A 120 5.79 -16.94 -6.52
N MET A 121 4.68 -17.68 -6.60
CA MET A 121 4.71 -19.12 -6.91
C MET A 121 5.32 -19.41 -8.29
N ARG A 122 5.08 -18.56 -9.30
CA ARG A 122 5.72 -18.66 -10.61
C ARG A 122 7.23 -18.39 -10.53
N ALA A 123 7.63 -17.31 -9.86
CA ALA A 123 9.03 -16.90 -9.74
C ALA A 123 9.89 -17.98 -9.06
N PHE A 124 9.35 -18.61 -8.02
CA PHE A 124 10.05 -19.64 -7.24
C PHE A 124 9.68 -21.08 -7.63
N ARG A 125 8.90 -21.25 -8.71
CA ARG A 125 8.45 -22.56 -9.24
C ARG A 125 7.73 -23.45 -8.21
N ILE A 126 6.97 -22.83 -7.32
CA ILE A 126 6.16 -23.50 -6.29
C ILE A 126 4.85 -23.98 -6.93
N SER A 127 4.37 -25.15 -6.50
CA SER A 127 3.12 -25.80 -6.94
C SER A 127 2.12 -25.91 -5.80
#